data_AF-A0A0A3YGG1-F1
#
_entry.id   AF-A0A0A3YGG1-F1
#
_cell.length_a   1.000
_cell.length_b   1.000
_cell.length_c   1.000
_cell.angle_alpha   90.00
_cell.angle_beta   90.00
_cell.angle_gamma   90.00
#
_symmetry.space_group_name_H-M   'P 1'
#
loop_
_entity.id
_entity.type
_entity.pdbx_description
1 polymer ?
#
loop_
_entity_poly.entity_id
_entity_poly.type
_entity_poly.pdbx_seq_one_letter_code
_entity_poly.pdbx_strand_id
1 'polypeptide(L)' 'MKRVQFAAAEELRSFCKQAEVQLVLEYRDVNGKQRQVILQENDLDQVETYFTEPEVMAYYRKDGIFYEVVASWAQK' A
#
# COMPACT_ATOMS: atom_id res chain seq x y z
N MET A 1 -2.42 -0.97 15.57
CA MET A 1 -1.96 -1.21 14.19
C MET A 1 -0.59 -1.86 14.27
N LYS A 2 -0.33 -2.92 13.50
CA LYS A 2 1.02 -3.52 13.40
C LYS A 2 1.73 -2.93 12.20
N ARG A 3 3.05 -2.77 12.25
CA ARG A 3 3.85 -2.35 11.10
C ARG A 3 4.49 -3.56 10.45
N VAL A 4 4.45 -3.61 9.13
CA VAL A 4 5.12 -4.63 8.31
C VAL A 4 5.90 -3.90 7.26
N GLN A 5 7.19 -4.24 7.16
CA GLN A 5 8.09 -3.63 6.22
C GLN A 5 8.27 -4.55 5.02
N PHE A 6 8.27 -3.95 3.84
CA PHE A 6 8.53 -4.63 2.58
C PHE A 6 9.72 -3.94 1.89
N ALA A 7 10.61 -4.72 1.31
CA ALA A 7 11.82 -4.21 0.67
C ALA A 7 11.59 -3.80 -0.79
N ALA A 8 10.60 -4.41 -1.46
CA ALA A 8 10.27 -4.13 -2.85
C ALA A 8 8.74 -4.15 -3.11
N ALA A 9 8.30 -3.44 -4.13
CA ALA A 9 6.90 -3.41 -4.56
C ALA A 9 6.38 -4.80 -4.97
N GLU A 10 7.22 -5.60 -5.63
CA GLU A 10 6.88 -6.97 -6.04
C GLU A 10 6.61 -7.89 -4.84
N GLU A 11 7.35 -7.72 -3.75
CA GLU A 11 7.17 -8.48 -2.51
C GLU A 11 5.80 -8.18 -1.89
N LEU A 12 5.45 -6.89 -1.80
CA LEU A 12 4.14 -6.44 -1.31
C LEU A 12 3.00 -6.95 -2.20
N ARG A 13 3.11 -6.80 -3.52
CA ARG A 13 2.12 -7.30 -4.49
C ARG A 13 1.91 -8.81 -4.34
N SER A 14 2.98 -9.58 -4.29
CA SER A 14 2.92 -11.04 -4.14
C SER A 14 2.29 -11.43 -2.82
N PHE A 15 2.64 -10.75 -1.72
CA PHE A 15 2.04 -10.96 -0.42
C PHE A 15 0.53 -10.69 -0.43
N CYS A 16 0.09 -9.55 -0.98
CA CYS A 16 -1.32 -9.21 -1.04
C CYS A 16 -2.14 -10.22 -1.84
N LYS A 17 -1.60 -10.73 -2.96
CA LYS A 17 -2.21 -11.81 -3.76
C LYS A 17 -2.31 -13.11 -2.97
N GLN A 18 -1.20 -13.58 -2.39
CA GLN A 18 -1.16 -14.85 -1.66
C GLN A 18 -2.01 -14.84 -0.38
N ALA A 19 -2.06 -13.71 0.31
CA ALA A 19 -2.84 -13.56 1.53
C ALA A 19 -4.31 -13.19 1.27
N GLU A 20 -4.70 -13.01 0.00
CA GLU A 20 -6.03 -12.57 -0.43
C GLU A 20 -6.51 -11.31 0.32
N VAL A 21 -5.60 -10.33 0.48
CA VAL A 21 -5.89 -9.07 1.17
C VAL A 21 -5.93 -7.89 0.20
N GLN A 22 -6.84 -6.97 0.49
CA GLN A 22 -6.92 -5.70 -0.22
C GLN A 22 -5.90 -4.72 0.36
N LEU A 23 -5.13 -4.07 -0.51
CA LEU A 23 -4.20 -3.02 -0.13
C LEU A 23 -4.90 -1.68 -0.26
N VAL A 24 -4.95 -0.92 0.84
CA VAL A 24 -5.48 0.44 0.86
C VAL A 24 -4.31 1.41 0.86
N LEU A 25 -4.36 2.40 -0.01
CA LEU A 25 -3.44 3.52 -0.04
C LEU A 25 -4.18 4.82 0.19
N GLU A 26 -3.64 5.66 1.05
CA GLU A 26 -4.12 7.02 1.31
C GLU A 26 -3.00 7.99 1.01
N TYR A 27 -3.27 9.05 0.25
CA TYR A 27 -2.27 10.06 -0.11
C TYR A 27 -2.94 11.42 -0.35
N ARG A 28 -2.14 12.47 -0.52
CA ARG A 28 -2.64 13.78 -0.99
C ARG A 28 -2.36 13.96 -2.47
N ASP A 29 -3.39 14.26 -3.24
CA ASP A 29 -3.22 14.61 -4.65
C ASP A 29 -2.54 15.98 -4.82
N VAL A 30 -2.19 16.32 -6.07
CA VAL A 30 -1.55 17.60 -6.44
C VAL A 30 -2.35 18.85 -6.04
N ASN A 31 -3.65 18.72 -5.74
CA ASN A 31 -4.50 19.81 -5.26
C ASN A 31 -4.62 19.83 -3.72
N GLY A 32 -3.84 19.00 -3.02
CA GLY A 32 -3.86 18.85 -1.58
C GLY A 32 -5.08 18.10 -1.04
N LYS A 33 -5.86 17.42 -1.90
CA LYS A 33 -7.03 16.65 -1.45
C LYS A 33 -6.60 15.25 -1.03
N GLN A 34 -7.14 14.77 0.09
CA GLN A 34 -6.95 13.40 0.51
C GLN A 34 -7.66 12.44 -0.46
N ARG A 35 -6.93 11.43 -0.91
CA ARG A 35 -7.40 10.36 -1.77
C ARG A 35 -7.20 9.02 -1.08
N GLN A 36 -8.11 8.11 -1.36
CA GLN A 36 -8.03 6.73 -0.93
C GLN A 36 -8.19 5.84 -2.16
N VAL A 37 -7.31 4.87 -2.31
CA VAL A 37 -7.33 3.87 -3.38
C VAL A 37 -7.29 2.50 -2.74
N ILE A 38 -8.09 1.57 -3.25
CA ILE A 38 -8.10 0.18 -2.81
C ILE A 38 -7.64 -0.66 -3.99
N LEU A 39 -6.48 -1.29 -3.88
CA LEU A 39 -5.95 -2.19 -4.88
C LEU A 39 -6.35 -3.63 -4.55
N GLN A 40 -6.87 -4.32 -5.57
CA GLN A 40 -7.21 -5.74 -5.54
C GLN A 40 -6.47 -6.44 -6.68
N GLU A 41 -6.28 -7.76 -6.58
CA GLU A 41 -5.67 -8.67 -7.58
C GLU A 41 -5.01 -8.04 -8.82
N ASN A 42 -5.81 -7.51 -9.75
CA ASN A 42 -5.37 -6.97 -11.04
C ASN A 42 -4.75 -5.56 -10.93
N ASP A 43 -5.13 -4.77 -9.94
CA ASP A 43 -4.67 -3.40 -9.73
C ASP A 43 -3.37 -3.34 -8.90
N LEU A 44 -2.98 -4.44 -8.26
CA LEU A 44 -1.75 -4.51 -7.44
C LEU A 44 -0.47 -4.23 -8.26
N ASP A 45 -0.54 -4.34 -9.58
CA ASP A 45 0.53 -4.02 -10.51
C ASP A 45 0.86 -2.52 -10.50
N GLN A 46 -0.09 -1.67 -10.09
CA GLN A 46 0.06 -0.22 -10.01
C GLN A 46 0.60 0.25 -8.64
N VAL A 47 0.86 -0.67 -7.71
CA VAL A 47 1.21 -0.34 -6.31
C VAL A 47 2.41 0.61 -6.22
N GLU A 48 3.44 0.37 -7.04
CA GLU A 48 4.67 1.16 -7.03
C GLU A 48 4.40 2.63 -7.41
N THR A 49 3.49 2.87 -8.36
CA THR A 49 3.11 4.21 -8.81
C THR A 49 2.56 5.05 -7.65
N TYR A 50 1.68 4.47 -6.83
CA TYR A 50 1.08 5.21 -5.72
C TYR A 50 2.08 5.54 -4.61
N PHE A 51 3.14 4.75 -4.45
CA PHE A 51 4.19 5.08 -3.49
C PHE A 51 5.05 6.29 -3.91
N THR A 52 4.84 6.85 -5.11
CA THR A 52 5.42 8.13 -5.53
C THR A 52 4.57 9.34 -5.12
N GLU A 53 3.35 9.12 -4.63
CA GLU A 53 2.45 10.20 -4.22
C GLU A 53 2.89 10.85 -2.89
N PRO A 54 2.66 12.15 -2.71
CA PRO A 54 2.96 12.85 -1.46
C PRO A 54 2.20 12.27 -0.26
N GLU A 55 2.92 12.12 0.87
CA GLU A 55 2.35 11.68 2.15
C GLU A 55 1.59 10.34 2.06
N VAL A 56 2.00 9.46 1.13
CA VAL A 56 1.37 8.17 0.95
C VAL A 56 1.52 7.29 2.20
N MET A 57 0.39 6.76 2.65
CA MET A 57 0.30 5.70 3.65
C MET A 57 -0.37 4.49 3.02
N ALA A 58 0.13 3.30 3.31
CA ALA A 58 -0.44 2.06 2.83
C ALA A 58 -0.77 1.13 4.00
N TYR A 59 -1.87 0.41 3.91
CA TYR A 59 -2.25 -0.59 4.91
C TYR A 59 -3.16 -1.66 4.32
N TYR A 60 -3.21 -2.81 4.99
CA TYR A 60 -4.19 -3.86 4.71
C TYR A 60 -4.82 -4.34 6.01
N ARG A 61 -5.94 -5.05 5.89
CA ARG A 61 -6.62 -5.69 7.01
C ARG A 61 -6.58 -7.20 6.86
N LYS A 62 -6.16 -7.89 7.92
CA LYS A 62 -6.17 -9.36 8.00
C LYS A 62 -6.56 -9.79 9.41
N ASP A 63 -7.49 -10.74 9.51
CA ASP A 63 -7.96 -11.28 10.80
C ASP A 63 -8.44 -10.20 11.79
N GLY A 64 -9.11 -9.17 11.27
CA GLY A 64 -9.58 -8.03 12.07
C GLY A 64 -8.51 -7.02 12.47
N ILE A 65 -7.22 -7.27 12.17
CA ILE A 65 -6.08 -6.42 12.53
C ILE A 65 -5.67 -5.54 11.34
N PHE A 66 -5.37 -4.28 11.62
CA PHE A 66 -4.77 -3.36 10.65
C PHE A 66 -3.24 -3.45 10.66
N TYR A 67 -2.67 -3.63 9.46
CA TYR A 67 -1.24 -3.68 9.21
C TYR A 67 -0.83 -2.50 8.34
N GLU A 68 -0.04 -1.59 8.90
CA GLU A 68 0.61 -0.50 8.18
C GLU A 68 1.79 -1.06 7.38
N VAL A 69 1.83 -0.71 6.10
CA VAL A 69 2.86 -1.13 5.16
C VAL A 69 3.95 -0.05 5.11
N VAL A 70 5.16 -0.43 5.48
CA VAL A 70 6.36 0.41 5.37
C VAL A 70 7.12 -0.01 4.12
N ALA A 71 7.06 0.82 3.08
CA ALA A 71 7.73 0.59 1.81
C ALA A 71 9.16 1.13 1.84
N SER A 72 10.15 0.28 2.13
CA SER A 72 11.55 0.72 2.23
C SER A 72 12.13 1.22 0.91
N TRP A 73 11.63 0.76 -0.23
CA TRP A 73 12.07 1.23 -1.54
C TRP A 73 11.65 2.67 -1.84
N ALA A 74 10.57 3.14 -1.20
CA ALA A 74 10.02 4.47 -1.39
C ALA A 74 10.58 5.50 -0.38
N GLN A 75 11.30 5.04 0.64
CA GLN A 75 12.03 5.92 1.58
C GLN A 75 13.36 6.33 0.94
N LYS A 76 13.34 7.36 0.09
CA LYS A 76 14.53 8.00 -0.46
C LYS A 76 14.58 9.48 -0.13
#